data_AF-A0A962FA57-F1
#
_entry.id   AF-A0A962FA57-F1
#
_cell.length_a   1.000
_cell.length_b   1.000
_cell.length_c   1.000
_cell.angle_alpha   90.00
_cell.angle_beta   90.00
_cell.angle_gamma   90.00
#
_symmetry.space_group_name_H-M   'P 1'
#
loop_
_entity.id
_entity.type
_entity.pdbx_description
1 polymer ?
#
loop_
_entity_poly.entity_id
_entity_poly.type
_entity_poly.pdbx_seq_one_letter_code
_entity_poly.pdbx_strand_id
1 'polypeptide(L)'
;MMKIGILALAGAIAAGGAQAADVSKYTSVNDKKACVYKHSKASDDGPESCEFECKGPVAGVSTKLLSCYDYEHLFVRIDGKSYSTWGPMLAVGGFSGIANKNGMVEWLFSGGAEPSRASLKGLIVRFQGVDQNNKGRNALAVISLKPGEICWKGNYPANEAARVAVDNAACQTPLNEEKP
;
A
#
# COMPACT_ATOMS: atom_id res chain seq x y z
N MET A 1 64.05 32.91 16.68
CA MET A 1 62.85 32.23 17.24
C MET A 1 61.60 32.82 16.61
N MET A 2 60.49 32.07 16.61
CA MET A 2 59.17 32.26 15.93
C MET A 2 59.14 31.74 14.49
N LYS A 3 58.82 30.46 14.26
CA LYS A 3 57.54 29.70 14.30
C LYS A 3 56.68 29.86 13.04
N ILE A 4 56.66 28.74 12.31
CA ILE A 4 55.85 28.35 11.15
C ILE A 4 54.36 28.40 11.46
N GLY A 5 53.55 28.76 10.46
CA GLY A 5 52.11 28.54 10.45
C GLY A 5 51.60 28.33 9.02
N ILE A 6 51.82 27.15 8.46
CA ILE A 6 51.17 26.70 7.22
C ILE A 6 49.71 26.39 7.59
N LEU A 7 48.77 27.21 7.12
CA LEU A 7 47.35 26.87 7.15
C LEU A 7 47.06 25.88 6.02
N ALA A 8 46.92 24.61 6.40
CA ALA A 8 46.32 23.59 5.55
C ALA A 8 44.81 23.85 5.45
N LEU A 9 44.36 24.25 4.26
CA LEU A 9 42.94 24.31 3.94
C LEU A 9 42.45 22.88 3.72
N ALA A 10 41.89 22.25 4.75
CA ALA A 10 41.16 21.01 4.62
C ALA A 10 39.85 21.29 3.88
N GLY A 11 39.80 20.96 2.60
CA GLY A 11 38.57 20.94 1.82
C GLY A 11 37.64 19.87 2.39
N ALA A 12 36.65 20.29 3.16
CA ALA A 12 35.55 19.44 3.57
C ALA A 12 34.72 19.09 2.34
N ILE A 13 34.88 17.87 1.85
CA ILE A 13 34.01 17.28 0.84
C ILE A 13 32.67 17.01 1.53
N ALA A 14 31.75 17.97 1.45
CA ALA A 14 30.36 17.71 1.76
C ALA A 14 29.78 16.84 0.63
N ALA A 15 29.98 15.53 0.73
CA ALA A 15 29.20 14.55 -0.01
C ALA A 15 27.77 14.55 0.56
N GLY A 16 27.00 15.58 0.20
CA GLY A 16 25.56 15.53 0.30
C GLY A 16 25.08 14.50 -0.71
N GLY A 17 25.05 13.23 -0.29
CA GLY A 17 24.42 12.17 -1.06
C GLY A 17 22.97 12.56 -1.25
N ALA A 18 22.59 12.96 -2.47
CA ALA A 18 21.20 13.12 -2.84
C ALA A 18 20.53 11.76 -2.61
N GLN A 19 19.72 11.67 -1.56
CA GLN A 19 18.97 10.46 -1.27
C GLN A 19 18.00 10.28 -2.43
N ALA A 20 18.11 9.15 -3.13
CA ALA A 20 17.26 8.88 -4.28
C ALA A 20 15.80 8.91 -3.83
N ALA A 21 14.98 9.71 -4.51
CA ALA A 21 13.57 9.82 -4.22
C ALA A 21 12.88 8.47 -4.40
N ASP A 22 11.90 8.18 -3.56
CA ASP A 22 11.09 6.97 -3.66
C ASP A 22 10.35 6.88 -4.99
N VAL A 23 10.12 5.64 -5.42
CA VAL A 23 9.43 5.34 -6.67
C VAL A 23 8.02 4.85 -6.36
N SER A 24 7.02 5.51 -6.94
CA SER A 24 5.63 5.08 -6.90
C SER A 24 5.25 4.30 -8.17
N LYS A 25 4.52 3.18 -8.01
CA LYS A 25 3.83 2.48 -9.09
C LYS A 25 2.37 2.31 -8.75
N TYR A 26 1.49 2.36 -9.74
CA TYR A 26 0.05 2.24 -9.51
C TYR A 26 -0.51 1.01 -10.23
N THR A 27 -1.39 0.27 -9.56
CA THR A 27 -2.14 -0.83 -10.18
C THR A 27 -3.61 -0.69 -9.92
N SER A 28 -4.43 -1.02 -10.91
CA SER A 28 -5.87 -1.17 -10.71
C SER A 28 -6.15 -2.49 -9.97
N VAL A 29 -7.18 -2.50 -9.12
CA VAL A 29 -7.58 -3.68 -8.32
C VAL A 29 -8.94 -4.25 -8.70
N ASN A 30 -9.68 -3.60 -9.60
CA ASN A 30 -11.01 -4.01 -10.07
C ASN A 30 -11.18 -3.90 -11.60
N ASP A 31 -10.07 -3.90 -12.35
CA ASP A 31 -10.10 -3.79 -13.81
C ASP A 31 -10.14 -5.18 -14.47
N LYS A 32 -11.26 -5.53 -15.09
CA LYS A 32 -11.43 -6.81 -15.82
C LYS A 32 -10.46 -6.99 -17.00
N LYS A 33 -9.81 -5.93 -17.47
CA LYS A 33 -8.78 -6.01 -18.53
C LYS A 33 -7.40 -6.36 -17.96
N ALA A 34 -7.07 -5.81 -16.80
CA ALA A 34 -5.76 -5.97 -16.17
C ALA A 34 -5.70 -7.10 -15.13
N CYS A 35 -6.87 -7.58 -14.67
CA CYS A 35 -7.01 -8.55 -13.61
C CYS A 35 -7.70 -9.83 -14.10
N VAL A 36 -7.36 -10.95 -13.47
CA VAL A 36 -8.14 -12.18 -13.62
C VAL A 36 -9.43 -12.00 -12.85
N TYR A 37 -10.56 -12.07 -13.56
CA TYR A 37 -11.89 -11.94 -12.97
C TYR A 37 -12.56 -13.31 -12.88
N LYS A 38 -13.08 -13.65 -11.70
CA LYS A 38 -13.97 -14.80 -11.50
C LYS A 38 -15.30 -14.31 -10.96
N HIS A 39 -16.38 -14.87 -11.49
CA HIS A 39 -17.73 -14.66 -11.01
C HIS A 39 -18.34 -16.04 -10.76
N SER A 40 -18.87 -16.26 -9.56
CA SER A 40 -19.60 -17.46 -9.20
C SER A 40 -20.95 -17.10 -8.57
N LYS A 41 -21.93 -17.96 -8.80
CA LYS A 41 -23.23 -17.94 -8.13
C LYS A 41 -23.42 -19.28 -7.43
N ALA A 42 -23.95 -19.25 -6.21
CA ALA A 42 -24.28 -20.48 -5.48
C ALA A 42 -25.52 -21.19 -6.07
N SER A 43 -26.45 -20.43 -6.64
CA SER A 43 -27.65 -20.88 -7.37
C SER A 43 -28.20 -19.72 -8.21
N ASP A 44 -29.22 -19.96 -9.05
CA ASP A 44 -29.81 -18.91 -9.92
C ASP A 44 -30.32 -17.69 -9.12
N ASP A 45 -30.87 -17.92 -7.92
CA ASP A 45 -31.32 -16.89 -6.97
C ASP A 45 -30.37 -16.72 -5.76
N GLY A 46 -29.18 -17.35 -5.81
CA GLY A 46 -28.23 -17.39 -4.70
C GLY A 46 -27.30 -16.18 -4.63
N PRO A 47 -26.55 -16.02 -3.53
CA PRO A 47 -25.56 -14.97 -3.40
C PRO A 47 -24.48 -15.07 -4.49
N GLU A 48 -24.08 -13.91 -5.02
CA GLU A 48 -23.02 -13.78 -5.99
C GLU A 48 -21.67 -13.58 -5.29
N SER A 49 -20.61 -14.16 -5.83
CA SER A 49 -19.23 -13.90 -5.42
C SER A 49 -18.37 -13.55 -6.63
N CYS A 50 -17.58 -12.49 -6.48
CA CYS A 50 -16.80 -11.92 -7.55
C CYS A 50 -15.41 -11.65 -7.02
N GLU A 51 -14.40 -12.09 -7.77
CA GLU A 51 -13.00 -12.00 -7.39
C GLU A 51 -12.23 -11.31 -8.51
N PHE A 52 -11.40 -10.35 -8.13
CA PHE A 52 -10.40 -9.74 -9.00
C PHE A 52 -9.02 -10.06 -8.44
N GLU A 53 -8.22 -10.79 -9.21
CA GLU A 53 -6.81 -11.02 -8.89
C GLU A 53 -5.93 -10.23 -9.86
N CYS A 54 -5.25 -9.21 -9.35
CA CYS A 54 -4.46 -8.28 -10.16
C CYS A 54 -2.98 -8.42 -9.82
N LYS A 55 -2.12 -8.56 -10.84
CA LYS A 55 -0.67 -8.62 -10.62
C LYS A 55 -0.16 -7.28 -10.10
N GLY A 56 0.71 -7.36 -9.09
CA GLY A 56 1.46 -6.22 -8.62
C GLY A 56 2.59 -5.83 -9.58
N PRO A 57 3.28 -4.72 -9.31
CA PRO A 57 4.36 -4.21 -10.14
C PRO A 57 5.65 -5.06 -10.12
N VAL A 58 5.74 -6.06 -9.23
CA VAL A 58 6.91 -6.94 -9.10
C VAL A 58 6.47 -8.39 -8.91
N ALA A 59 7.35 -9.35 -9.24
CA ALA A 59 7.08 -10.78 -9.07
C ALA A 59 6.77 -11.13 -7.60
N GLY A 60 5.88 -12.11 -7.40
CA GLY A 60 5.46 -12.55 -6.07
C GLY A 60 4.46 -11.63 -5.36
N VAL A 61 4.15 -10.45 -5.92
CA VAL A 61 3.22 -9.49 -5.31
C VAL A 61 1.96 -9.37 -6.17
N SER A 62 0.79 -9.42 -5.53
CA SER A 62 -0.50 -9.18 -6.18
C SER A 62 -1.53 -8.66 -5.19
N THR A 63 -2.68 -8.22 -5.72
CA THR A 63 -3.88 -7.97 -4.92
C THR A 63 -4.93 -9.00 -5.27
N LYS A 64 -5.73 -9.38 -4.27
CA LYS A 64 -7.02 -10.03 -4.50
C LYS A 64 -8.11 -9.14 -3.90
N LEU A 65 -9.13 -8.84 -4.66
CA LEU A 65 -10.29 -8.09 -4.21
C LEU A 65 -11.55 -8.95 -4.37
N LEU A 66 -12.27 -9.17 -3.27
CA LEU A 66 -13.57 -9.83 -3.28
C LEU A 66 -14.66 -8.74 -3.36
N SER A 67 -15.43 -8.72 -4.44
CA SER A 67 -16.36 -7.62 -4.74
C SER A 67 -17.35 -7.94 -5.88
N CYS A 68 -18.60 -8.30 -5.57
CA CYS A 68 -19.68 -8.23 -6.57
C CYS A 68 -20.36 -6.86 -6.62
N TYR A 69 -20.35 -6.14 -5.51
CA TYR A 69 -20.88 -4.79 -5.36
C TYR A 69 -19.77 -3.85 -4.86
N ASP A 70 -20.03 -3.02 -3.85
CA ASP A 70 -19.05 -2.11 -3.27
C ASP A 70 -18.02 -2.85 -2.38
N TYR A 71 -16.94 -3.29 -3.01
CA TYR A 71 -15.58 -3.61 -2.53
C TYR A 71 -15.42 -4.00 -1.05
N GLU A 72 -15.77 -5.25 -0.71
CA GLU A 72 -15.93 -5.71 0.67
C GLU A 72 -14.67 -6.34 1.28
N HIS A 73 -13.63 -6.67 0.49
CA HIS A 73 -12.42 -7.27 1.07
C HIS A 73 -11.19 -7.19 0.16
N LEU A 74 -10.20 -6.37 0.51
CA LEU A 74 -8.88 -6.35 -0.15
C LEU A 74 -7.87 -7.21 0.60
N PHE A 75 -7.22 -8.07 -0.16
CA PHE A 75 -6.06 -8.85 0.23
C PHE A 75 -4.83 -8.38 -0.54
N VAL A 76 -3.71 -8.34 0.16
CA VAL A 76 -2.40 -8.17 -0.45
C VAL A 76 -1.68 -9.50 -0.39
N ARG A 77 -1.29 -10.01 -1.54
CA ARG A 77 -0.58 -11.28 -1.66
C ARG A 77 0.90 -11.04 -1.89
N ILE A 78 1.72 -11.69 -1.08
CA ILE A 78 3.18 -11.53 -1.08
C ILE A 78 3.80 -12.89 -0.91
N ASP A 79 4.57 -13.31 -1.90
CA ASP A 79 5.36 -14.55 -1.86
C ASP A 79 4.49 -15.77 -1.50
N GLY A 80 3.27 -15.82 -2.05
CA GLY A 80 2.29 -16.90 -1.84
C GLY A 80 1.40 -16.75 -0.60
N LYS A 81 1.66 -15.76 0.26
CA LYS A 81 0.88 -15.49 1.48
C LYS A 81 -0.18 -14.42 1.24
N SER A 82 -1.36 -14.56 1.82
CA SER A 82 -2.43 -13.57 1.71
C SER A 82 -2.58 -12.78 3.00
N TYR A 83 -2.50 -11.46 2.94
CA TYR A 83 -2.66 -10.56 4.08
C TYR A 83 -3.93 -9.74 3.92
N SER A 84 -4.80 -9.85 4.92
CA SER A 84 -6.09 -9.20 4.93
C SER A 84 -5.99 -7.79 5.47
N THR A 85 -6.58 -6.83 4.77
CA THR A 85 -6.62 -5.42 5.19
C THR A 85 -7.91 -5.07 5.94
N TRP A 86 -8.86 -6.01 6.02
CA TRP A 86 -10.24 -5.76 6.42
C TRP A 86 -10.41 -5.38 7.89
N GLY A 87 -9.79 -6.11 8.82
CA GLY A 87 -9.89 -5.81 10.25
C GLY A 87 -9.52 -4.37 10.60
N PRO A 88 -8.33 -3.89 10.17
CA PRO A 88 -7.95 -2.49 10.33
C PRO A 88 -8.87 -1.49 9.62
N MET A 89 -9.44 -1.86 8.47
CA MET A 89 -10.35 -0.97 7.74
C MET A 89 -11.70 -0.79 8.44
N LEU A 90 -12.31 -1.87 8.93
CA LEU A 90 -13.60 -1.81 9.65
C LEU A 90 -13.55 -0.92 10.89
N ALA A 91 -12.38 -0.84 11.54
CA ALA A 91 -12.18 -0.03 12.75
C ALA A 91 -12.34 1.49 12.51
N VAL A 92 -12.42 1.94 11.25
CA VAL A 92 -12.33 3.35 10.87
C VAL A 92 -13.71 3.91 10.44
N GLY A 93 -14.72 3.03 10.28
CA GLY A 93 -16.10 3.41 9.97
C GLY A 93 -16.73 2.58 8.83
N GLY A 94 -17.95 2.95 8.45
CA GLY A 94 -18.65 2.34 7.32
C GLY A 94 -18.06 2.80 5.99
N PHE A 95 -17.27 1.96 5.34
CA PHE A 95 -16.79 2.27 4.00
C PHE A 95 -17.75 1.75 2.95
N SER A 96 -18.07 2.60 1.98
CA SER A 96 -18.86 2.25 0.80
C SER A 96 -17.95 1.79 -0.34
N GLY A 97 -16.68 1.48 -0.05
CA GLY A 97 -15.75 0.97 -1.04
C GLY A 97 -14.27 1.26 -0.78
N ILE A 98 -13.46 0.25 -1.05
CA ILE A 98 -12.04 0.37 -1.33
C ILE A 98 -11.90 0.87 -2.76
N ALA A 99 -11.25 2.01 -2.96
CA ALA A 99 -10.82 2.54 -4.25
C ALA A 99 -11.88 2.40 -5.36
N ASN A 100 -12.69 3.44 -5.57
CA ASN A 100 -13.89 3.53 -6.42
C ASN A 100 -13.77 2.98 -7.88
N LYS A 101 -14.62 3.41 -8.83
CA LYS A 101 -14.57 2.96 -10.25
C LYS A 101 -13.17 3.04 -10.91
N ASN A 102 -12.22 3.75 -10.31
CA ASN A 102 -10.80 3.75 -10.65
C ASN A 102 -9.98 3.18 -9.48
N GLY A 103 -10.22 1.94 -9.10
CA GLY A 103 -9.68 1.35 -7.89
C GLY A 103 -8.18 1.17 -7.96
N MET A 104 -7.42 2.21 -7.61
CA MET A 104 -5.96 2.22 -7.70
C MET A 104 -5.34 2.02 -6.33
N VAL A 105 -4.30 1.19 -6.29
CA VAL A 105 -3.35 1.12 -5.18
C VAL A 105 -2.02 1.72 -5.63
N GLU A 106 -1.37 2.44 -4.73
CA GLU A 106 -0.03 2.97 -4.94
C GLU A 106 0.98 2.10 -4.18
N TRP A 107 1.93 1.53 -4.89
CA TRP A 107 3.05 0.77 -4.37
C TRP A 107 4.25 1.68 -4.24
N LEU A 108 4.90 1.66 -3.07
CA LEU A 108 6.06 2.49 -2.79
C LEU A 108 7.32 1.65 -2.67
N PHE A 109 8.35 2.09 -3.38
CA PHE A 109 9.66 1.47 -3.41
C PHE A 109 10.72 2.45 -2.96
N SER A 110 11.74 1.93 -2.28
CA SER A 110 12.98 2.67 -2.04
C SER A 110 13.56 3.16 -3.36
N GLY A 111 14.00 4.42 -3.38
CA GLY A 111 14.69 5.00 -4.52
C GLY A 111 16.03 4.33 -4.85
N GLY A 112 16.53 4.57 -6.08
CA GLY A 112 17.90 4.26 -6.49
C GLY A 112 18.07 3.04 -7.41
N ALA A 113 17.13 2.10 -7.41
CA ALA A 113 17.14 0.93 -8.30
C ALA A 113 15.74 0.68 -8.91
N GLU A 114 15.67 -0.23 -9.88
CA GLU A 114 14.40 -0.68 -10.43
C GLU A 114 13.51 -1.31 -9.34
N PRO A 115 12.18 -1.08 -9.35
CA PRO A 115 11.26 -1.71 -8.41
C PRO A 115 11.45 -3.22 -8.32
N SER A 116 11.64 -3.72 -7.10
CA SER A 116 11.83 -5.13 -6.81
C SER A 116 11.14 -5.49 -5.51
N ARG A 117 10.99 -6.79 -5.23
CA ARG A 117 10.46 -7.25 -3.94
C ARG A 117 11.27 -6.74 -2.74
N ALA A 118 12.59 -6.61 -2.90
CA ALA A 118 13.50 -6.14 -1.87
C ALA A 118 13.39 -4.62 -1.61
N SER A 119 13.09 -3.83 -2.64
CA SER A 119 12.87 -2.39 -2.48
C SER A 119 11.43 -2.01 -2.14
N LEU A 120 10.48 -2.97 -2.15
CA LEU A 120 9.07 -2.71 -1.82
C LEU A 120 8.91 -2.36 -0.33
N LYS A 121 8.54 -1.10 -0.08
CA LYS A 121 8.30 -0.57 1.27
C LYS A 121 6.89 -0.85 1.75
N GLY A 122 5.90 -0.58 0.90
CA GLY A 122 4.51 -0.62 1.33
C GLY A 122 3.54 -0.35 0.21
N LEU A 123 2.25 -0.35 0.56
CA LEU A 123 1.20 0.12 -0.31
C LEU A 123 0.34 1.18 0.38
N ILE A 124 -0.23 2.05 -0.45
CA ILE A 124 -1.23 3.04 -0.08
C ILE A 124 -2.52 2.72 -0.84
N VAL A 125 -3.62 2.65 -0.11
CA VAL A 125 -4.95 2.37 -0.68
C VAL A 125 -5.89 3.49 -0.29
N ARG A 126 -6.69 3.95 -1.25
CA ARG A 126 -7.73 4.96 -0.99
C ARG A 126 -9.04 4.28 -0.60
N PHE A 127 -9.66 4.77 0.47
CA PHE A 127 -11.00 4.37 0.89
C PHE A 127 -11.94 5.55 0.78
N GLN A 128 -13.15 5.27 0.32
CA GLN A 128 -14.24 6.22 0.32
C GLN A 128 -15.39 5.59 1.11
N GLY A 129 -15.98 6.37 2.01
CA GLY A 129 -17.01 5.87 2.90
C GLY A 129 -17.86 6.97 3.47
N VAL A 130 -18.70 6.59 4.42
CA VAL A 130 -19.51 7.50 5.23
C VAL A 130 -19.36 7.13 6.70
N ASP A 131 -19.23 8.11 7.58
CA ASP A 131 -19.24 7.81 9.01
C ASP A 131 -20.66 7.50 9.52
N GLN A 132 -20.80 7.20 10.83
CA GLN A 132 -22.09 6.93 11.45
C GLN A 132 -23.13 8.07 11.33
N ASN A 133 -22.73 9.26 10.86
CA ASN A 133 -23.61 10.41 10.64
C ASN A 133 -23.84 10.70 9.14
N ASN A 134 -23.59 9.73 8.25
CA ASN A 134 -23.67 9.87 6.79
C ASN A 134 -22.71 10.94 6.20
N LYS A 135 -21.68 11.36 6.92
CA LYS A 135 -20.69 12.29 6.38
C LYS A 135 -19.65 11.53 5.56
N GLY A 136 -19.45 11.96 4.32
CA GLY A 136 -18.41 11.41 3.44
C GLY A 136 -17.02 11.44 4.08
N ARG A 137 -16.32 10.30 4.03
CA ARG A 137 -14.95 10.10 4.50
C ARG A 137 -14.09 9.62 3.36
N ASN A 138 -12.92 10.23 3.23
CA ASN A 138 -11.85 9.74 2.38
C ASN A 138 -10.61 9.57 3.25
N ALA A 139 -9.97 8.41 3.14
CA ALA A 139 -8.76 8.11 3.87
C ALA A 139 -7.81 7.32 2.97
N LEU A 140 -6.52 7.44 3.26
CA LEU A 140 -5.47 6.62 2.67
C LEU A 140 -4.96 5.66 3.73
N ALA A 141 -5.23 4.36 3.56
CA ALA A 141 -4.53 3.35 4.34
C ALA A 141 -3.07 3.37 3.97
N VAL A 142 -2.22 3.21 4.97
CA VAL A 142 -0.83 2.87 4.76
C VAL A 142 -0.57 1.50 5.33
N ILE A 143 -0.05 0.62 4.47
CA ILE A 143 0.32 -0.74 4.83
C ILE A 143 1.80 -0.92 4.55
N SER A 144 2.53 -1.34 5.57
CA SER A 144 3.91 -1.77 5.42
C SER A 144 3.97 -3.17 4.82
N LEU A 145 4.86 -3.36 3.85
CA LEU A 145 5.15 -4.64 3.20
C LEU A 145 6.62 -5.04 3.33
N LYS A 146 7.37 -4.33 4.19
CA LYS A 146 8.76 -4.62 4.50
C LYS A 146 8.84 -6.02 5.13
N PRO A 147 9.85 -6.84 4.77
CA PRO A 147 10.06 -8.14 5.42
C PRO A 147 10.13 -8.00 6.94
N GLY A 148 9.40 -8.83 7.66
CA GLY A 148 9.30 -8.76 9.14
C GLY A 148 8.39 -7.65 9.69
N GLU A 149 7.88 -6.76 8.84
CA GLU A 149 7.04 -5.63 9.22
C GLU A 149 5.83 -5.54 8.27
N ILE A 150 5.03 -6.61 8.17
CA ILE A 150 3.79 -6.60 7.38
C ILE A 150 2.64 -6.17 8.30
N CYS A 151 2.25 -4.91 8.20
CA CYS A 151 1.35 -4.30 9.17
C CYS A 151 0.57 -3.11 8.61
N TRP A 152 -0.51 -2.79 9.28
CA TRP A 152 -1.23 -1.53 9.15
C TRP A 152 -0.51 -0.41 9.90
N LYS A 153 -0.24 0.71 9.23
CA LYS A 153 0.39 1.91 9.81
C LYS A 153 -0.58 3.05 10.09
N GLY A 154 -1.86 2.92 9.73
CA GLY A 154 -2.87 3.94 9.97
C GLY A 154 -3.52 4.49 8.71
N ASN A 155 -4.39 5.49 8.94
CA ASN A 155 -5.06 6.25 7.89
C ASN A 155 -4.57 7.68 7.85
N TYR A 156 -4.40 8.19 6.63
CA TYR A 156 -3.85 9.51 6.40
C TYR A 156 -4.75 10.30 5.45
N PRO A 157 -4.87 11.62 5.64
CA PRO A 157 -5.79 12.45 4.87
C PRO A 157 -5.26 12.81 3.47
N ALA A 158 -3.95 12.72 3.25
CA ALA A 158 -3.28 13.19 2.03
C ALA A 158 -2.13 12.27 1.60
N ASN A 159 -1.82 12.28 0.30
CA ASN A 159 -0.84 11.38 -0.31
C ASN A 159 0.56 11.59 0.27
N GLU A 160 0.96 12.84 0.50
CA GLU A 160 2.28 13.19 1.03
C GLU A 160 2.47 12.64 2.44
N ALA A 161 1.46 12.81 3.30
CA ALA A 161 1.47 12.27 4.66
C ALA A 161 1.48 10.73 4.64
N ALA A 162 0.69 10.11 3.75
CA ALA A 162 0.65 8.67 3.59
C ALA A 162 2.01 8.09 3.13
N ARG A 163 2.68 8.74 2.17
CA ARG A 163 4.01 8.36 1.70
C ARG A 163 5.06 8.46 2.80
N VAL A 164 5.08 9.56 3.56
CA VAL A 164 5.99 9.73 4.71
C VAL A 164 5.74 8.67 5.79
N ALA A 165 4.47 8.33 6.03
CA ALA A 165 4.08 7.35 7.03
C ALA A 165 4.56 5.93 6.71
N VAL A 166 4.73 5.57 5.43
CA VAL A 166 5.25 4.25 5.04
C VAL A 166 6.61 3.99 5.68
N ASP A 167 7.46 5.02 5.75
CA ASP A 167 8.77 4.93 6.38
C ASP A 167 8.76 5.20 7.87
N ASN A 168 8.02 6.22 8.31
CA ASN A 168 8.23 6.78 9.65
C ASN A 168 7.16 6.40 10.67
N ALA A 169 5.97 5.96 10.22
CA ALA A 169 4.93 5.58 11.16
C ALA A 169 5.21 4.19 11.74
N ALA A 170 4.91 4.02 13.03
CA ALA A 170 4.98 2.71 13.67
C ALA A 170 3.86 1.79 13.13
N CYS A 171 4.08 0.48 13.17
CA CYS A 171 3.01 -0.48 13.01
C CYS A 171 1.98 -0.32 14.11
N GLN A 172 0.72 -0.09 13.74
CA GLN A 172 -0.40 -0.07 14.67
C GLN A 172 -0.94 -1.48 14.91
N THR A 173 -1.13 -2.23 13.82
CA THR A 173 -1.72 -3.57 13.88
C THR A 173 -1.02 -4.47 12.86
N PRO A 174 -0.47 -5.64 13.26
CA PRO A 174 0.01 -6.64 12.31
C PRO A 174 -1.11 -7.07 11.36
N LEU A 175 -0.80 -7.30 10.08
CA LEU A 175 -1.76 -7.93 9.19
C LEU A 175 -1.65 -9.44 9.35
N ASN A 176 -2.78 -10.09 9.63
CA ASN A 176 -2.82 -11.53 9.76
C ASN A 176 -2.71 -12.17 8.37
N GLU A 177 -1.89 -13.21 8.29
CA GLU A 177 -1.90 -14.12 7.15
C GLU A 177 -3.21 -14.91 7.18
N GLU A 178 -4.04 -14.74 6.17
CA GLU A 178 -5.21 -15.57 5.96
C GLU A 178 -4.81 -16.78 5.11
N LYS A 179 -5.16 -17.98 5.61
CA LYS A 179 -4.95 -19.22 4.87
C LYS A 179 -5.92 -19.24 3.67
N PRO A 180 -5.50 -19.80 2.52
CA PRO A 180 -6.35 -19.94 1.34
C PRO A 180 -7.66 -20.65 1.61
#